data_AF-A0A932QKH5-F1
#
_entry.id   AF-A0A932QKH5-F1
#
_cell.length_a   1.000
_cell.length_b   1.000
_cell.length_c   1.000
_cell.angle_alpha   90.00
_cell.angle_beta   90.00
_cell.angle_gamma   90.00
#
_symmetry.space_group_name_H-M   'P 1'
#
loop_
_entity.id
_entity.type
_entity.pdbx_description
1 polymer ?
#
loop_
_entity_poly.entity_id
_entity_poly.type
_entity_poly.pdbx_seq_one_letter_code
_entity_poly.pdbx_strand_id
1 'polypeptide(L)'
;MKKIFLMIALLAILSVSACVGYNPPPLTSTGGATQVTDLGFKIPKNAAGNTAEQQNIIDRLKVTTDPTKVLWIQMISLDGKIIQRMPVAHKITSSGKRLEPVTAASRSQYGVDYPEFKGADGRIYQTSEFIQPDGTFGSSDPYVFWFDPQHRYHQWGTAGGLGYLLTDYPVDLRNPQDLITGMFNADKASFEWQKLQEAQLCKQEGKTYDTVKGECK
;
A
#
# COMPACT_ATOMS: atom_id res chain seq x y z
N MET A 1 59.47 -31.96 24.79
CA MET A 1 59.27 -30.97 23.70
C MET A 1 58.37 -31.47 22.57
N LYS A 2 58.58 -32.68 21.99
CA LYS A 2 57.70 -33.23 20.92
C LYS A 2 56.21 -33.35 21.28
N LYS A 3 55.87 -33.70 22.53
CA LYS A 3 54.48 -33.84 23.00
C LYS A 3 53.73 -32.51 23.11
N ILE A 4 54.43 -31.40 23.40
CA ILE A 4 53.85 -30.06 23.49
C ILE A 4 53.54 -29.52 22.08
N PHE A 5 54.43 -29.79 21.12
CA PHE A 5 54.23 -29.40 19.72
C PHE A 5 53.01 -30.10 19.09
N LEU A 6 52.79 -31.38 19.43
CA LEU A 6 51.63 -32.14 18.96
C LEU A 6 50.31 -31.59 19.54
N MET A 7 50.32 -31.14 20.79
CA MET A 7 49.14 -30.61 21.46
C MET A 7 48.74 -29.22 20.92
N ILE A 8 49.73 -28.36 20.62
CA ILE A 8 49.49 -27.04 20.00
C ILE A 8 48.98 -27.21 18.56
N ALA A 9 49.52 -28.17 17.80
CA ALA A 9 49.04 -28.47 16.45
C ALA A 9 47.59 -28.99 16.45
N LEU A 10 47.21 -29.82 17.43
CA LEU A 10 45.83 -30.32 17.55
C LEU A 10 44.84 -29.20 17.92
N LEU A 11 45.24 -28.28 18.81
CA LEU A 11 44.42 -27.13 19.21
C LEU A 11 44.22 -26.14 18.06
N ALA A 12 45.25 -25.94 17.23
CA ALA A 12 45.16 -25.10 16.03
C ALA A 12 44.18 -25.68 15.00
N ILE A 13 44.18 -27.00 14.78
CA ILE A 13 43.24 -27.67 13.85
C ILE A 13 41.79 -27.59 14.34
N LEU A 14 41.57 -27.68 15.66
CA LEU A 14 40.23 -27.52 16.28
C LEU A 14 39.70 -26.07 16.22
N SER A 15 40.58 -25.07 16.13
CA SER A 15 40.16 -23.66 15.99
C SER A 15 39.75 -23.26 14.56
N VAL A 16 40.10 -24.07 13.53
CA VAL A 16 39.72 -23.76 12.13
C VAL A 16 38.34 -24.32 11.73
N SER A 17 37.81 -25.30 12.48
CA SER A 17 36.52 -25.93 12.17
C SER A 17 35.30 -25.23 12.77
N ALA A 18 35.49 -24.17 13.56
CA ALA A 18 34.39 -23.41 14.16
C ALA A 18 33.83 -22.27 13.28
N CYS A 19 34.42 -22.00 12.12
CA CYS A 19 33.97 -20.96 11.18
C CYS A 19 33.08 -21.49 10.05
N VAL A 20 32.41 -22.64 10.24
CA VAL A 20 31.36 -23.06 9.30
C VAL A 20 30.14 -22.17 9.58
N GLY A 21 30.00 -21.12 8.77
CA GLY A 21 28.89 -20.18 8.83
C GLY A 21 27.57 -20.92 8.89
N TYR A 22 26.90 -20.83 10.03
CA TYR A 22 25.52 -21.24 10.17
C TYR A 22 24.69 -20.32 9.27
N ASN A 23 24.33 -20.79 8.09
CA ASN A 23 23.30 -20.17 7.27
C ASN A 23 21.97 -20.62 7.89
N PRO A 24 21.25 -19.78 8.65
CA PRO A 24 19.91 -20.13 9.06
C PRO A 24 19.11 -20.45 7.80
N PRO A 25 18.23 -21.46 7.84
CA PRO A 25 17.30 -21.68 6.73
C PRO A 25 16.57 -20.37 6.43
N PRO A 26 16.26 -20.08 5.15
CA PRO A 26 15.53 -18.88 4.80
C PRO A 26 14.27 -18.81 5.67
N LEU A 27 14.03 -17.63 6.27
CA LEU A 27 12.85 -17.39 7.07
C LEU A 27 11.62 -17.65 6.19
N THR A 28 10.95 -18.78 6.42
CA THR A 28 9.67 -19.08 5.77
C THR A 28 8.57 -18.61 6.70
N SER A 29 7.84 -17.58 6.28
CA SER A 29 6.59 -17.21 6.95
C SER A 29 5.54 -18.23 6.55
N THR A 30 5.22 -19.17 7.44
CA THR A 30 3.98 -19.94 7.31
C THR A 30 2.81 -18.98 7.47
N GLY A 31 1.92 -18.88 6.49
CA GLY A 31 0.76 -17.97 6.58
C GLY A 31 -0.06 -18.29 7.84
N GLY A 32 -0.62 -17.28 8.50
CA GLY A 32 -1.43 -17.48 9.73
C GLY A 32 -2.57 -18.50 9.56
N ALA A 33 -3.08 -18.65 8.32
CA ALA A 33 -4.05 -19.68 7.98
C ALA A 33 -3.55 -21.13 8.17
N THR A 34 -2.25 -21.38 8.03
CA THR A 34 -1.61 -22.69 8.25
C THR A 34 -1.31 -22.93 9.72
N GLN A 35 -1.01 -21.89 10.50
CA GLN A 35 -0.79 -22.01 11.95
C GLN A 35 -2.05 -22.47 12.68
N VAL A 36 -3.23 -22.10 12.17
CA VAL A 36 -4.53 -22.50 12.73
C VAL A 36 -4.91 -23.94 12.35
N THR A 37 -4.41 -24.47 11.22
CA THR A 37 -4.65 -25.87 10.83
C THR A 37 -3.94 -26.87 11.72
N ASP A 38 -2.81 -26.50 12.33
CA ASP A 38 -2.09 -27.34 13.30
C ASP A 38 -2.90 -27.56 14.60
N LEU A 39 -3.90 -26.69 14.86
CA LEU A 39 -4.88 -26.83 15.94
C LEU A 39 -6.12 -27.65 15.54
N GLY A 40 -6.11 -28.28 14.36
CA GLY A 40 -7.23 -29.07 13.83
C GLY A 40 -8.38 -28.24 13.24
N PHE A 41 -8.24 -26.92 13.18
CA PHE A 41 -9.27 -26.05 12.61
C PHE A 41 -8.98 -25.76 11.13
N LYS A 42 -9.81 -26.32 10.25
CA LYS A 42 -9.74 -26.05 8.81
C LYS A 42 -10.50 -24.78 8.48
N ILE A 43 -9.78 -23.73 8.09
CA ILE A 43 -10.40 -22.47 7.67
C ILE A 43 -11.21 -22.70 6.36
N PRO A 44 -12.52 -22.40 6.35
CA PRO A 44 -13.34 -22.53 5.16
C PRO A 44 -12.85 -21.61 4.03
N LYS A 45 -12.94 -22.13 2.80
CA LYS A 45 -12.60 -21.41 1.57
C LYS A 45 -13.79 -21.38 0.63
N ASN A 46 -13.92 -20.31 -0.16
CA ASN A 46 -14.93 -20.21 -1.20
C ASN A 46 -14.54 -21.05 -2.44
N ALA A 47 -15.39 -21.04 -3.48
CA ALA A 47 -15.15 -21.77 -4.72
C ALA A 47 -13.86 -21.36 -5.46
N ALA A 48 -13.38 -20.13 -5.23
CA ALA A 48 -12.12 -19.63 -5.78
C ALA A 48 -10.90 -19.97 -4.90
N GLY A 49 -11.08 -20.69 -3.79
CA GLY A 49 -10.00 -21.08 -2.87
C GLY A 49 -9.59 -19.99 -1.87
N ASN A 50 -10.33 -18.88 -1.79
CA ASN A 50 -10.05 -17.78 -0.88
C ASN A 50 -10.78 -17.96 0.46
N THR A 51 -10.11 -17.63 1.55
CA THR A 51 -10.76 -17.39 2.85
C THR A 51 -11.60 -16.10 2.79
N ALA A 52 -12.51 -15.90 3.75
CA ALA A 52 -13.33 -14.69 3.80
C ALA A 52 -12.48 -13.39 3.87
N GLU A 53 -11.40 -13.39 4.66
CA GLU A 53 -10.50 -12.23 4.76
C GLU A 53 -9.74 -11.97 3.45
N GLN A 54 -9.22 -13.03 2.82
CA GLN A 54 -8.57 -12.90 1.50
C GLN A 54 -9.54 -12.35 0.46
N GLN A 55 -10.79 -12.83 0.45
CA GLN A 55 -11.81 -12.34 -0.46
C GLN A 55 -12.13 -10.86 -0.21
N ASN A 56 -12.29 -10.45 1.06
CA ASN A 56 -12.49 -9.04 1.41
C ASN A 56 -11.32 -8.15 0.98
N ILE A 57 -10.07 -8.62 1.11
CA ILE A 57 -8.88 -7.89 0.64
C ILE A 57 -8.92 -7.74 -0.89
N ILE A 58 -9.24 -8.82 -1.61
CA ILE A 58 -9.35 -8.81 -3.07
C ILE A 58 -10.43 -7.82 -3.52
N ASP A 59 -11.62 -7.88 -2.92
CA ASP A 59 -12.74 -7.03 -3.31
C ASP A 59 -12.49 -5.56 -2.93
N ARG A 60 -11.88 -5.30 -1.77
CA ARG A 60 -11.42 -3.96 -1.39
C ARG A 60 -10.40 -3.42 -2.40
N LEU A 61 -9.41 -4.22 -2.80
CA LEU A 61 -8.40 -3.81 -3.79
C LEU A 61 -9.09 -3.47 -5.11
N LYS A 62 -9.94 -4.34 -5.64
CA LYS A 62 -10.71 -4.08 -6.87
C LYS A 62 -11.49 -2.76 -6.81
N VAL A 63 -12.14 -2.44 -5.69
CA VAL A 63 -12.90 -1.19 -5.54
C VAL A 63 -11.98 0.02 -5.42
N THR A 64 -10.88 -0.10 -4.68
CA THR A 64 -10.01 1.04 -4.34
C THR A 64 -8.89 1.30 -5.33
N THR A 65 -8.60 0.37 -6.24
CA THR A 65 -7.62 0.57 -7.33
C THR A 65 -8.28 0.78 -8.68
N ASP A 66 -9.61 0.79 -8.74
CA ASP A 66 -10.36 1.10 -9.96
C ASP A 66 -10.25 2.60 -10.25
N PRO A 67 -9.56 3.00 -11.33
CA PRO A 67 -9.34 4.41 -11.61
C PRO A 67 -10.61 5.13 -12.07
N THR A 68 -11.68 4.41 -12.39
CA THR A 68 -12.95 5.01 -12.84
C THR A 68 -13.87 5.38 -11.68
N LYS A 69 -13.65 4.78 -10.51
CA LYS A 69 -14.54 4.98 -9.37
C LYS A 69 -14.23 6.25 -8.63
N VAL A 70 -15.30 6.97 -8.27
CA VAL A 70 -15.24 8.04 -7.29
C VAL A 70 -15.59 7.46 -5.93
N LEU A 71 -14.64 7.55 -5.00
CA LEU A 71 -14.86 7.21 -3.60
C LEU A 71 -15.24 8.47 -2.81
N TRP A 72 -15.76 8.28 -1.60
CA TRP A 72 -16.24 9.38 -0.77
C TRP A 72 -15.68 9.29 0.64
N ILE A 73 -15.09 10.38 1.11
CA ILE A 73 -14.86 10.57 2.55
C ILE A 73 -16.15 11.15 3.12
N GLN A 74 -16.71 10.46 4.11
CA GLN A 74 -17.84 10.94 4.90
C GLN A 74 -17.33 11.27 6.30
N MET A 75 -17.27 12.55 6.64
CA MET A 75 -17.01 12.97 8.01
C MET A 75 -18.31 12.90 8.78
N ILE A 76 -18.32 12.09 9.84
CA ILE A 76 -19.49 11.87 10.68
C ILE A 76 -19.19 12.45 12.06
N SER A 77 -20.12 13.24 12.58
CA SER A 77 -20.08 13.74 13.95
C SER A 77 -20.32 12.62 14.95
N LEU A 78 -20.00 12.87 16.23
CA LEU A 78 -20.25 11.90 17.30
C LEU A 78 -21.73 11.54 17.47
N ASP A 79 -22.65 12.41 17.04
CA ASP A 79 -24.10 12.15 17.04
C ASP A 79 -24.60 11.48 15.74
N GLY A 80 -23.70 11.00 14.88
CA GLY A 80 -24.03 10.20 13.69
C GLY A 80 -24.46 11.01 12.47
N LYS A 81 -24.39 12.35 12.52
CA LYS A 81 -24.72 13.21 11.38
C LYS A 81 -23.53 13.34 10.45
N ILE A 82 -23.78 13.36 9.15
CA ILE A 82 -22.74 13.66 8.17
C ILE A 82 -22.47 15.17 8.22
N ILE A 83 -21.25 15.53 8.64
CA ILE A 83 -20.76 16.90 8.69
C ILE A 83 -20.30 17.33 7.30
N GLN A 84 -19.56 16.46 6.61
CA GLN A 84 -18.91 16.78 5.34
C GLN A 84 -18.82 15.54 4.45
N ARG A 85 -18.96 15.76 3.14
CA ARG A 85 -18.66 14.75 2.11
C ARG A 85 -17.58 15.31 1.19
N MET A 86 -16.54 14.53 0.92
CA MET A 86 -15.47 14.92 0.01
C MET A 86 -15.28 13.81 -1.03
N PRO A 87 -15.37 14.13 -2.33
CA PRO A 87 -15.10 13.15 -3.37
C PRO A 87 -13.61 12.86 -3.45
N VAL A 88 -13.29 11.62 -3.77
CA VAL A 88 -11.93 11.11 -3.93
C VAL A 88 -11.84 10.53 -5.34
N ALA A 89 -10.98 11.13 -6.15
CA ALA A 89 -10.45 10.47 -7.33
C ALA A 89 -9.49 9.36 -6.88
N HIS A 90 -9.70 8.16 -7.44
CA HIS A 90 -8.90 6.99 -7.11
C HIS A 90 -9.01 6.59 -5.62
N LYS A 91 -7.91 6.71 -4.87
CA LYS A 91 -7.75 6.19 -3.50
C LYS A 91 -7.10 7.23 -2.61
N ILE A 92 -7.50 7.19 -1.33
CA ILE A 92 -6.80 7.91 -0.25
C ILE A 92 -5.48 7.19 0.03
N THR A 93 -4.39 7.95 0.01
CA THR A 93 -3.05 7.43 0.25
C THR A 93 -2.54 7.96 1.57
N SER A 94 -1.97 7.06 2.37
CA SER A 94 -1.26 7.46 3.59
C SER A 94 0.12 8.00 3.23
N SER A 95 0.57 9.01 3.96
CA SER A 95 1.89 9.65 3.83
C SER A 95 3.09 8.70 3.85
N GLY A 96 3.01 7.59 4.59
CA GLY A 96 4.07 6.60 4.65
C GLY A 96 4.14 5.66 3.46
N LYS A 97 3.19 5.76 2.52
CA LYS A 97 3.22 4.99 1.27
C LYS A 97 4.19 5.58 0.28
N ARG A 98 4.96 4.73 -0.39
CA ARG A 98 6.10 5.12 -1.23
C ARG A 98 6.18 4.24 -2.47
N LEU A 99 6.78 4.77 -3.53
CA LEU A 99 7.11 3.99 -4.74
C LEU A 99 8.44 3.23 -4.61
N GLU A 100 9.25 3.60 -3.61
CA GLU A 100 10.56 3.02 -3.35
C GLU A 100 10.67 2.66 -1.86
N PRO A 101 11.36 1.57 -1.51
CA PRO A 101 11.62 1.24 -0.12
C PRO A 101 12.61 2.25 0.49
N VAL A 102 12.57 2.41 1.81
CA VAL A 102 13.48 3.30 2.55
C VAL A 102 14.50 2.53 3.39
N THR A 103 14.38 1.20 3.41
CA THR A 103 15.35 0.31 4.05
C THR A 103 16.29 -0.30 3.03
N ALA A 104 17.58 -0.30 3.37
CA ALA A 104 18.59 -1.08 2.68
C ALA A 104 18.92 -2.32 3.50
N ALA A 105 19.01 -3.46 2.83
CA ALA A 105 19.46 -4.71 3.42
C ALA A 105 20.62 -5.27 2.57
N SER A 106 21.42 -6.14 3.17
CA SER A 106 22.46 -6.85 2.42
C SER A 106 22.57 -8.28 2.90
N ARG A 107 22.51 -9.22 1.96
CA ARG A 107 22.85 -10.62 2.21
C ARG A 107 24.27 -10.76 2.77
N SER A 108 25.20 -9.92 2.36
CA SER A 108 26.59 -9.97 2.84
C SER A 108 26.71 -9.65 4.34
N GLN A 109 25.73 -8.93 4.90
CA GLN A 109 25.74 -8.50 6.29
C GLN A 109 25.03 -9.50 7.21
N TYR A 110 23.94 -10.12 6.74
CA TYR A 110 23.06 -10.94 7.58
C TYR A 110 22.93 -12.39 7.13
N GLY A 111 23.57 -12.79 6.03
CA GLY A 111 23.58 -14.18 5.53
C GLY A 111 22.23 -14.68 5.00
N VAL A 112 21.22 -13.81 4.91
CA VAL A 112 19.87 -14.15 4.44
C VAL A 112 19.56 -13.46 3.12
N ASP A 113 18.72 -14.09 2.30
CA ASP A 113 18.20 -13.50 1.07
C ASP A 113 17.15 -12.42 1.40
N TYR A 114 17.26 -11.28 0.73
CA TYR A 114 16.36 -10.15 0.85
C TYR A 114 15.64 -9.91 -0.48
N PRO A 115 14.40 -9.38 -0.46
CA PRO A 115 13.76 -8.84 -1.64
C PRO A 115 14.67 -7.88 -2.40
N GLU A 116 14.69 -8.04 -3.72
CA GLU A 116 15.43 -7.18 -4.63
C GLU A 116 14.46 -6.23 -5.35
N PHE A 117 14.85 -4.96 -5.48
CA PHE A 117 14.11 -3.98 -6.28
C PHE A 117 15.07 -3.26 -7.24
N LYS A 118 14.54 -2.87 -8.39
CA LYS A 118 15.28 -2.07 -9.38
C LYS A 118 15.04 -0.59 -9.08
N GLY A 119 16.08 0.12 -8.69
CA GLY A 119 16.02 1.56 -8.45
C GLY A 119 15.84 2.35 -9.75
N ALA A 120 15.50 3.64 -9.61
CA ALA A 120 15.36 4.56 -10.75
C ALA A 120 16.66 4.72 -11.57
N ASP A 121 17.82 4.47 -10.95
CA ASP A 121 19.13 4.45 -11.61
C ASP A 121 19.44 3.14 -12.37
N GLY A 122 18.49 2.20 -12.37
CA GLY A 122 18.58 0.91 -13.02
C GLY A 122 19.37 -0.15 -12.25
N ARG A 123 19.91 0.18 -11.07
CA ARG A 123 20.64 -0.78 -10.22
C ARG A 123 19.68 -1.63 -9.40
N ILE A 124 20.14 -2.81 -9.02
CA ILE A 124 19.41 -3.72 -8.13
C ILE A 124 19.87 -3.47 -6.70
N TYR A 125 18.90 -3.23 -5.82
CA TYR A 125 19.10 -3.02 -4.40
C TYR A 125 18.37 -4.09 -3.61
N GLN A 126 18.96 -4.49 -2.48
CA GLN A 126 18.32 -5.37 -1.51
C GLN A 126 17.64 -4.54 -0.43
N THR A 127 16.43 -4.93 -0.05
CA THR A 127 15.62 -4.25 0.96
C THR A 127 14.98 -5.24 1.92
N SER A 128 14.69 -4.80 3.15
CA SER A 128 13.89 -5.59 4.10
C SER A 128 12.39 -5.44 3.91
N GLU A 129 11.95 -4.58 2.98
CA GLU A 129 10.54 -4.31 2.72
C GLU A 129 9.99 -5.16 1.58
N PHE A 130 8.74 -5.60 1.73
CA PHE A 130 7.97 -6.20 0.65
C PHE A 130 7.02 -5.17 0.04
N ILE A 131 6.91 -5.18 -1.28
CA ILE A 131 5.86 -4.43 -1.98
C ILE A 131 4.49 -4.97 -1.56
N GLN A 132 3.56 -4.08 -1.25
CA GLN A 132 2.23 -4.47 -0.80
C GLN A 132 1.30 -4.78 -1.98
N PRO A 133 0.16 -5.44 -1.75
CA PRO A 133 -0.79 -5.77 -2.81
C PRO A 133 -1.34 -4.57 -3.60
N ASP A 134 -1.21 -3.35 -3.07
CA ASP A 134 -1.57 -2.11 -3.76
C ASP A 134 -0.42 -1.47 -4.53
N GLY A 135 0.72 -2.17 -4.66
CA GLY A 135 1.87 -1.73 -5.46
C GLY A 135 2.76 -0.68 -4.78
N THR A 136 2.64 -0.51 -3.47
CA THR A 136 3.42 0.49 -2.71
C THR A 136 4.26 -0.13 -1.61
N PHE A 137 5.34 0.56 -1.24
CA PHE A 137 6.13 0.29 -0.04
C PHE A 137 5.63 1.13 1.14
N GLY A 138 6.14 0.82 2.34
CA GLY A 138 5.88 1.59 3.55
C GLY A 138 4.52 1.33 4.21
N SER A 139 4.36 1.91 5.39
CA SER A 139 3.23 1.66 6.28
C SER A 139 2.27 2.83 6.33
N SER A 140 1.18 2.69 7.09
CA SER A 140 0.29 3.81 7.37
C SER A 140 0.95 4.74 8.38
N ASP A 141 0.88 6.05 8.15
CA ASP A 141 1.69 7.10 8.73
C ASP A 141 0.79 8.34 8.97
N PRO A 142 1.23 9.43 9.61
CA PRO A 142 0.36 10.27 10.45
C PRO A 142 -0.67 11.12 9.69
N TYR A 143 -0.54 11.27 8.37
CA TYR A 143 -1.51 11.99 7.55
C TYR A 143 -1.90 11.21 6.29
N VAL A 144 -3.05 11.60 5.74
CA VAL A 144 -3.57 11.08 4.48
C VAL A 144 -3.64 12.19 3.44
N PHE A 145 -3.53 11.82 2.17
CA PHE A 145 -3.74 12.71 1.05
C PHE A 145 -4.56 12.03 -0.03
N TRP A 146 -5.26 12.83 -0.81
CA TRP A 146 -6.05 12.39 -1.95
C TRP A 146 -6.18 13.50 -2.98
N PHE A 147 -6.65 13.12 -4.16
CA PHE A 147 -7.08 14.06 -5.18
C PHE A 147 -8.60 13.97 -5.30
N ASP A 148 -9.26 15.07 -5.66
CA ASP A 148 -10.65 15.03 -6.07
C ASP A 148 -10.78 14.81 -7.59
N PRO A 149 -12.00 14.61 -8.12
CA PRO A 149 -12.22 14.42 -9.57
C PRO A 149 -11.87 15.64 -10.44
N GLN A 150 -11.58 16.79 -9.84
CA GLN A 150 -11.06 17.97 -10.53
C GLN A 150 -9.51 18.02 -10.47
N HIS A 151 -8.87 16.96 -9.98
CA HIS A 151 -7.43 16.84 -9.78
C HIS A 151 -6.84 17.87 -8.81
N ARG A 152 -7.64 18.36 -7.87
CA ARG A 152 -7.12 19.22 -6.80
C ARG A 152 -6.59 18.37 -5.67
N TYR A 153 -5.51 18.82 -5.07
CA TYR A 153 -4.81 18.13 -4.01
C TYR A 153 -5.42 18.44 -2.65
N HIS A 154 -5.58 17.39 -1.84
CA HIS A 154 -6.05 17.48 -0.46
C HIS A 154 -5.14 16.65 0.43
N GLN A 155 -4.74 17.22 1.55
CA GLN A 155 -4.01 16.51 2.60
C GLN A 155 -4.61 16.86 3.96
N TRP A 156 -4.95 15.81 4.71
CA TRP A 156 -5.43 15.93 6.07
C TRP A 156 -4.48 15.18 7.01
N GLY A 157 -3.90 15.94 7.95
CA GLY A 157 -3.04 15.40 8.99
C GLY A 157 -3.30 16.03 10.34
N THR A 158 -2.56 15.54 11.33
CA THR A 158 -2.46 16.17 12.65
C THR A 158 -1.00 16.50 12.94
N ALA A 159 -0.75 17.67 13.51
CA ALA A 159 0.57 18.10 13.97
C ALA A 159 0.42 18.68 15.37
N GLY A 160 1.06 18.07 16.38
CA GLY A 160 0.97 18.52 17.77
C GLY A 160 -0.45 18.52 18.34
N GLY A 161 -1.32 17.59 17.89
CA GLY A 161 -2.72 17.52 18.31
C GLY A 161 -3.67 18.47 17.57
N LEU A 162 -3.15 19.33 16.68
CA LEU A 162 -3.96 20.20 15.83
C LEU A 162 -4.17 19.54 14.46
N GLY A 163 -5.43 19.46 14.04
CA GLY A 163 -5.78 19.08 12.68
C GLY A 163 -5.46 20.20 11.70
N TYR A 164 -4.89 19.87 10.55
CA TYR A 164 -4.69 20.81 9.46
C TYR A 164 -5.19 20.22 8.13
N LEU A 165 -5.67 21.10 7.27
CA LEU A 165 -6.00 20.82 5.88
C LEU A 165 -5.02 21.57 5.00
N LEU A 166 -4.31 20.85 4.14
CA LEU A 166 -3.43 21.41 3.11
C LEU A 166 -4.06 21.15 1.74
N THR A 167 -4.21 22.22 0.96
CA THR A 167 -4.77 22.21 -0.39
C THR A 167 -3.88 23.00 -1.34
N ASP A 168 -3.96 22.69 -2.63
CA ASP A 168 -3.33 23.46 -3.71
C ASP A 168 -4.18 24.63 -4.22
N TYR A 169 -5.35 24.86 -3.60
CA TYR A 169 -6.27 25.96 -3.88
C TYR A 169 -6.71 26.65 -2.58
N PRO A 170 -7.12 27.94 -2.64
CA PRO A 170 -7.55 28.66 -1.45
C PRO A 170 -8.87 28.11 -0.91
N VAL A 171 -8.92 27.91 0.41
CA VAL A 171 -10.14 27.53 1.16
C VAL A 171 -10.45 28.64 2.16
N ASP A 172 -11.67 29.21 2.11
CA ASP A 172 -12.11 30.15 3.14
C ASP A 172 -12.80 29.42 4.29
N LEU A 173 -12.08 29.26 5.40
CA LEU A 173 -12.60 28.61 6.60
C LEU A 173 -13.51 29.52 7.44
N ARG A 174 -13.54 30.83 7.18
CA ARG A 174 -14.36 31.80 7.93
C ARG A 174 -15.78 31.89 7.37
N ASN A 175 -15.90 31.68 6.06
CA ASN A 175 -17.17 31.52 5.38
C ASN A 175 -17.11 30.23 4.57
N PRO A 176 -17.35 29.06 5.20
CA PRO A 176 -17.26 27.75 4.54
C PRO A 176 -18.37 27.51 3.51
N GLN A 177 -19.12 28.55 3.11
CA GLN A 177 -19.94 28.51 1.91
C GLN A 177 -19.02 28.45 0.70
N ASP A 178 -18.89 27.24 0.18
CA ASP A 178 -18.02 26.90 -0.92
C ASP A 178 -18.51 27.46 -2.28
N LEU A 179 -18.45 28.78 -2.41
CA LEU A 179 -18.72 29.50 -3.66
C LEU A 179 -17.46 29.60 -4.54
N ILE A 180 -16.27 29.36 -3.97
CA ILE A 180 -14.96 29.56 -4.62
C ILE A 180 -14.33 28.22 -5.04
N THR A 181 -14.57 27.13 -4.32
CA THR A 181 -13.99 25.80 -4.61
C THR A 181 -14.96 24.87 -5.34
N GLY A 182 -16.22 25.26 -5.57
CA GLY A 182 -17.08 24.58 -6.53
C GLY A 182 -17.60 23.20 -6.11
N MET A 183 -17.57 22.83 -4.82
CA MET A 183 -18.25 21.61 -4.36
C MET A 183 -19.76 21.66 -4.57
N PHE A 184 -20.36 22.81 -4.87
CA PHE A 184 -21.75 22.88 -5.32
C PHE A 184 -22.01 22.04 -6.59
N ASN A 185 -20.96 21.70 -7.34
CA ASN A 185 -21.00 20.77 -8.48
C ASN A 185 -20.06 19.57 -8.31
N ALA A 186 -19.59 19.26 -7.10
CA ALA A 186 -18.68 18.13 -6.88
C ALA A 186 -19.27 16.82 -7.41
N ASP A 187 -20.57 16.58 -7.19
CA ASP A 187 -21.28 15.40 -7.71
C ASP A 187 -21.25 15.36 -9.24
N LYS A 188 -21.53 16.48 -9.89
CA LYS A 188 -21.50 16.60 -11.35
C LYS A 188 -20.09 16.43 -11.91
N ALA A 189 -19.09 17.09 -11.31
CA ALA A 189 -17.70 16.98 -11.72
C ALA A 189 -17.18 15.54 -11.53
N SER A 190 -17.54 14.90 -10.42
CA SER A 190 -17.25 13.49 -10.13
C SER A 190 -17.83 12.57 -11.21
N PHE A 191 -19.09 12.79 -11.56
CA PHE A 191 -19.78 12.01 -12.58
C PHE A 191 -19.16 12.19 -13.98
N GLU A 192 -18.88 13.42 -14.40
CA GLU A 192 -18.23 13.70 -15.69
C GLU A 192 -16.81 13.14 -15.76
N TRP A 193 -16.05 13.23 -14.66
CA TRP A 193 -14.72 12.64 -14.58
C TRP A 193 -14.76 11.12 -14.69
N GLN A 194 -15.68 10.46 -13.97
CA GLN A 194 -15.88 9.01 -14.06
C GLN A 194 -16.15 8.58 -15.51
N LYS A 195 -17.04 9.28 -16.23
CA LYS A 195 -17.30 9.02 -17.66
C LYS A 195 -16.03 9.11 -18.52
N LEU A 196 -15.19 10.12 -18.28
CA LEU A 196 -13.95 10.28 -19.03
C LEU A 196 -12.97 9.12 -18.77
N GLN A 197 -12.84 8.67 -17.53
CA GLN A 197 -12.00 7.53 -17.17
C GLN A 197 -12.51 6.23 -17.80
N GLU A 198 -13.82 5.96 -17.70
CA GLU A 198 -14.45 4.81 -18.33
C GLU A 198 -14.26 4.83 -19.85
N ALA A 199 -14.43 5.99 -20.49
CA ALA A 199 -14.18 6.15 -21.92
C ALA A 199 -12.73 5.86 -22.33
N GLN A 200 -11.76 6.31 -21.53
CA GLN A 200 -10.35 6.02 -21.77
C GLN A 200 -10.03 4.54 -21.64
N LEU A 201 -10.58 3.85 -20.63
CA LEU A 201 -10.43 2.40 -20.47
C LEU A 201 -11.07 1.63 -21.62
N CYS A 202 -12.30 1.96 -22.02
CA CYS A 202 -12.92 1.30 -23.18
C CYS A 202 -12.03 1.44 -24.43
N LYS A 203 -11.47 2.63 -24.66
CA LYS A 203 -10.58 2.88 -25.80
C LYS A 203 -9.31 2.03 -25.74
N GLN A 204 -8.73 1.84 -24.54
CA GLN A 204 -7.57 0.95 -24.34
C GLN A 204 -7.92 -0.51 -24.64
N GLU A 205 -9.17 -0.92 -24.42
CA GLU A 205 -9.69 -2.24 -24.78
C GLU A 205 -10.16 -2.35 -26.25
N GLY A 206 -10.00 -1.30 -27.06
CA GLY A 206 -10.48 -1.28 -28.45
C GLY A 206 -12.00 -1.13 -28.61
N LYS A 207 -12.69 -0.70 -27.55
CA LYS A 207 -14.13 -0.47 -27.48
C LYS A 207 -14.49 1.02 -27.55
N THR A 208 -15.74 1.33 -27.83
CA THR A 208 -16.29 2.69 -27.82
C THR A 208 -17.23 2.89 -26.62
N TYR A 209 -17.07 3.97 -25.88
CA TYR A 209 -17.91 4.26 -24.71
C TYR A 209 -19.19 5.01 -25.09
N ASP A 210 -20.34 4.49 -24.66
CA ASP A 210 -21.64 5.15 -24.77
C ASP A 210 -21.87 6.07 -23.56
N THR A 211 -21.72 7.38 -23.76
CA THR A 211 -21.84 8.38 -22.69
C THR A 211 -23.27 8.57 -22.15
N VAL A 212 -24.27 8.07 -22.86
CA VAL A 212 -25.69 8.13 -22.46
C VAL A 212 -26.02 6.95 -21.55
N LYS A 213 -25.50 5.77 -21.88
CA LYS A 213 -25.76 4.53 -21.13
C LYS A 213 -24.72 4.22 -20.04
N GLY A 214 -23.52 4.78 -20.14
CA GLY A 214 -22.42 4.49 -19.23
C GLY A 214 -21.82 3.10 -19.41
N GLU A 215 -21.68 2.63 -20.66
CA GLU A 215 -21.19 1.27 -20.97
C GLU A 215 -20.20 1.25 -22.15
N CYS A 216 -19.19 0.36 -22.10
CA CYS A 216 -18.30 0.08 -23.23
C CYS A 216 -18.98 -0.84 -24.26
N LYS A 217 -18.88 -0.50 -25.55
CA LYS A 217 -19.37 -1.28 -26.70
C LYS A 217 -18.24 -1.74 -27.60
#